data_AF-A0A258GCA7-F1
#
_entry.id   AF-A0A258GCA7-F1
#
_cell.length_a   1.000
_cell.length_b   1.000
_cell.length_c   1.000
_cell.angle_alpha   90.00
_cell.angle_beta   90.00
_cell.angle_gamma   90.00
#
_symmetry.space_group_name_H-M   'P 1'
#
loop_
_entity.id
_entity.type
_entity.pdbx_description
1 polymer ?
#
loop_
_entity_poly.entity_id
_entity_poly.type
_entity_poly.pdbx_seq_one_letter_code
_entity_poly.pdbx_strand_id
1 'polypeptide(L)'
;MPAFFFALLATFLAATGGRDQRVVSMLAGKLGASGPLLLAGWIASVATSAAAAFAGAGLAQLMPPEGKAMFVALALLLGAGELAWPVRLRDPAEPTRSFVAIALVIASRQLTDAA
;
A
#
# COMPACT_ATOMS: atom_id res chain seq x y z
N MET A 1 -6.40 17.23 -16.42
CA MET A 1 -4.93 17.10 -16.29
C MET A 1 -4.40 17.54 -14.92
N PRO A 2 -4.76 18.70 -14.34
CA PRO A 2 -4.22 19.10 -13.03
C PRO A 2 -4.58 18.14 -11.89
N ALA A 3 -5.84 17.67 -11.86
CA ALA A 3 -6.32 16.75 -10.83
C ALA A 3 -5.53 15.44 -10.72
N PHE A 4 -4.99 14.94 -11.84
CA PHE A 4 -4.15 13.74 -11.85
C PHE A 4 -2.83 13.96 -11.09
N PHE A 5 -2.14 15.09 -11.34
CA PHE A 5 -0.90 15.41 -10.64
C PHE A 5 -1.12 15.66 -9.15
N PHE A 6 -2.23 16.30 -8.77
CA PHE A 6 -2.58 16.45 -7.36
C PHE A 6 -2.87 15.11 -6.70
N ALA A 7 -3.59 14.21 -7.36
CA ALA A 7 -3.83 12.87 -6.85
C ALA A 7 -2.51 12.08 -6.69
N LEU A 8 -1.63 12.14 -7.69
CA LEU A 8 -0.31 11.50 -7.65
C LEU A 8 0.56 12.03 -6.49
N LEU A 9 0.59 13.35 -6.29
CA LEU A 9 1.34 13.94 -5.19
C LEU A 9 0.73 13.59 -3.84
N ALA A 10 -0.60 13.62 -3.72
CA ALA A 10 -1.30 13.27 -2.49
C ALA A 10 -1.06 11.80 -2.12
N THR A 11 -1.14 10.88 -3.09
CA THR A 11 -0.87 9.46 -2.85
C THR A 11 0.61 9.21 -2.53
N PHE A 12 1.53 9.87 -3.23
CA PHE A 12 2.96 9.78 -2.92
C PHE A 12 3.25 10.23 -1.48
N LEU A 13 2.71 11.38 -1.06
CA LEU A 13 2.87 11.90 0.30
C LEU A 13 2.23 10.98 1.35
N ALA A 14 1.05 10.43 1.07
CA ALA A 14 0.35 9.51 1.96
C ALA A 14 1.08 8.16 2.11
N ALA A 15 1.67 7.65 1.04
CA ALA A 15 2.43 6.39 1.05
C ALA A 15 3.83 6.53 1.69
N THR A 16 4.31 7.77 1.90
CA THR A 16 5.65 7.99 2.49
C THR A 16 5.60 7.76 4.01
N GLY A 17 6.50 6.92 4.54
CA GLY A 17 6.53 6.58 5.97
C GLY A 17 5.49 5.55 6.40
N GLY A 18 4.88 4.85 5.43
CA GLY A 18 3.87 3.81 5.62
C GLY A 18 4.34 2.63 6.49
N ARG A 19 3.36 1.84 6.96
CA ARG A 19 3.61 0.69 7.85
C ARG A 19 4.34 -0.44 7.11
N ASP A 20 4.09 -0.56 5.81
CA ASP A 20 4.79 -1.47 4.91
C ASP A 20 6.29 -1.15 4.80
N GLN A 21 6.67 0.13 4.71
CA GLN A 21 8.07 0.58 4.71
C GLN A 21 8.77 0.23 6.03
N ARG A 22 8.06 0.31 7.16
CA ARG A 22 8.56 -0.15 8.45
C ARG A 22 8.80 -1.67 8.45
N VAL A 23 7.88 -2.47 7.91
CA VAL A 23 8.05 -3.92 7.80
C VAL A 23 9.26 -4.28 6.95
N VAL A 24 9.45 -3.61 5.80
CA VAL A 24 10.63 -3.79 4.94
C VAL A 24 11.91 -3.40 5.68
N SER A 25 11.91 -2.30 6.42
CA SER A 25 13.09 -1.88 7.22
C SER A 25 13.44 -2.88 8.32
N MET A 26 12.43 -3.46 8.98
CA MET A 26 12.62 -4.48 10.02
C MET A 26 13.12 -5.80 9.42
N LEU A 27 12.58 -6.22 8.27
CA LEU A 27 13.07 -7.38 7.52
C LEU A 27 14.52 -7.16 7.06
N ALA A 28 14.87 -5.97 6.58
CA ALA A 28 16.24 -5.63 6.20
C ALA A 28 17.20 -5.70 7.40
N GLY A 29 16.76 -5.28 8.58
CA GLY A 29 17.54 -5.39 9.81
C GLY A 29 17.79 -6.84 10.26
N LYS A 30 16.84 -7.76 10.03
CA LYS A 30 16.96 -9.17 10.46
C LYS A 30 17.54 -10.12 9.41
N LEU A 31 17.22 -9.92 8.13
CA LEU A 31 17.63 -10.78 7.02
C LEU A 31 18.83 -10.21 6.23
N GLY A 32 19.19 -8.96 6.49
CA GLY A 32 20.16 -8.20 5.71
C GLY A 32 19.51 -7.38 4.59
N ALA A 33 20.00 -6.17 4.37
CA ALA A 33 19.60 -5.30 3.27
C ALA A 33 20.09 -5.89 1.93
N SER A 34 19.28 -6.76 1.35
CA SER A 34 19.62 -7.51 0.14
C SER A 34 18.79 -7.04 -1.06
N GLY A 35 19.39 -7.02 -2.26
CA GLY A 35 18.70 -6.68 -3.50
C GLY A 35 17.39 -7.45 -3.74
N PRO A 36 17.31 -8.76 -3.42
CA PRO A 36 16.06 -9.51 -3.49
C PRO A 36 14.95 -8.97 -2.58
N LEU A 37 15.25 -8.45 -1.39
CA LEU A 37 14.23 -7.86 -0.51
C LEU A 37 13.64 -6.59 -1.13
N LEU A 38 14.47 -5.77 -1.76
CA LEU A 38 14.02 -4.58 -2.50
C LEU A 38 13.15 -4.95 -3.70
N LEU A 39 13.58 -5.95 -4.48
CA LEU A 39 12.80 -6.47 -5.61
C LEU A 39 11.44 -7.02 -5.17
N ALA A 40 11.40 -7.77 -4.06
CA ALA A 40 10.14 -8.28 -3.50
C ALA A 40 9.19 -7.13 -3.14
N GLY A 41 9.71 -6.08 -2.48
CA GLY A 41 8.93 -4.89 -2.15
C GLY A 41 8.41 -4.16 -3.39
N TRP A 42 9.24 -4.00 -4.42
CA TRP A 42 8.84 -3.39 -5.69
C TRP A 42 7.74 -4.17 -6.41
N ILE A 43 7.94 -5.48 -6.57
CA ILE A 43 6.95 -6.35 -7.23
C ILE A 43 5.62 -6.32 -6.48
N ALA A 44 5.66 -6.41 -5.14
CA ALA A 44 4.45 -6.30 -4.33
C ALA A 44 3.75 -4.96 -4.53
N SER A 45 4.48 -3.84 -4.44
CA SER A 45 3.93 -2.48 -4.55
C SER A 45 3.31 -2.21 -5.92
N VAL A 46 3.98 -2.67 -6.99
CA VAL A 46 3.45 -2.55 -8.36
C VAL A 46 2.19 -3.39 -8.51
N ALA A 47 2.19 -4.63 -8.02
CA ALA A 47 1.06 -5.53 -8.14
C ALA A 47 -0.17 -5.03 -7.37
N THR A 48 0.00 -4.60 -6.12
CA THR A 48 -1.09 -4.09 -5.27
C THR A 48 -1.64 -2.77 -5.79
N SER A 49 -0.78 -1.83 -6.21
CA SER A 49 -1.21 -0.56 -6.81
C SER A 49 -1.96 -0.78 -8.13
N ALA A 50 -1.49 -1.70 -8.98
CA ALA A 50 -2.17 -2.03 -10.23
C ALA A 50 -3.54 -2.67 -9.97
N ALA A 51 -3.63 -3.56 -8.99
CA ALA A 51 -4.90 -4.17 -8.58
C ALA A 51 -5.90 -3.13 -8.05
N ALA A 52 -5.45 -2.20 -7.20
CA ALA A 52 -6.27 -1.11 -6.68
C ALA A 52 -6.75 -0.17 -7.79
N ALA A 53 -5.86 0.21 -8.71
CA ALA A 53 -6.20 1.05 -9.86
C ALA A 53 -7.22 0.36 -10.78
N PHE A 54 -7.04 -0.93 -11.05
CA PHE A 54 -7.96 -1.73 -11.86
C PHE A 54 -9.35 -1.84 -11.20
N ALA A 55 -9.40 -2.15 -9.90
CA ALA A 55 -10.65 -2.24 -9.15
C ALA A 55 -11.38 -0.87 -9.10
N GLY A 56 -10.65 0.21 -8.84
CA GLY A 56 -11.19 1.57 -8.84
C GLY A 56 -11.72 2.00 -10.20
N ALA A 57 -11.00 1.68 -11.28
CA ALA A 57 -11.46 1.95 -12.65
C ALA A 57 -12.72 1.15 -13.01
N GLY A 58 -12.80 -0.12 -12.60
CA GLY A 58 -13.98 -0.95 -12.79
C GLY A 58 -15.21 -0.41 -12.06
N LEU A 59 -15.06 -0.05 -10.78
CA LEU A 59 -16.15 0.55 -9.98
C LEU A 59 -16.59 1.91 -10.55
N ALA A 60 -15.64 2.72 -11.03
CA ALA A 60 -15.95 4.00 -11.65
C ALA A 60 -16.77 3.85 -12.96
N GLN A 61 -16.70 2.73 -13.67
CA GLN A 61 -17.54 2.53 -14.86
C GLN A 61 -19.01 2.21 -14.50
N LEU A 62 -19.24 1.66 -13.31
CA LEU A 62 -20.57 1.23 -12.84
C LEU A 62 -21.34 2.34 -12.11
N MET A 63 -20.68 3.43 -11.73
CA MET A 63 -21.27 4.49 -10.90
C MET A 63 -21.70 5.73 -11.69
N PRO A 64 -22.81 6.38 -11.31
CA PRO A 64 -23.15 7.72 -11.77
C PRO A 64 -22.12 8.76 -11.28
N PRO A 65 -22.04 9.95 -11.90
CA PRO A 65 -21.05 10.98 -11.55
C PRO A 65 -21.01 11.34 -10.06
N GLU A 66 -22.17 11.46 -9.41
CA GLU A 66 -22.30 11.78 -7.99
C GLU A 66 -21.80 10.64 -7.10
N GLY A 67 -22.04 9.39 -7.53
CA GLY A 67 -21.57 8.19 -6.84
C GLY A 67 -20.05 8.11 -6.78
N LYS A 68 -19.36 8.53 -7.86
CA LYS A 68 -17.90 8.59 -7.91
C LYS A 68 -17.33 9.57 -6.88
N ALA A 69 -17.93 10.76 -6.79
CA ALA A 69 -17.48 11.78 -5.86
C ALA A 69 -17.63 11.31 -4.41
N MET A 70 -18.76 10.70 -4.07
CA MET A 70 -19.01 10.15 -2.74
C MET A 70 -18.09 8.95 -2.42
N PHE A 71 -17.84 8.07 -3.39
CA PHE A 71 -16.92 6.94 -3.24
C PHE A 71 -15.50 7.41 -2.93
N VAL A 72 -14.99 8.40 -3.68
CA VAL A 72 -13.67 8.99 -3.42
C VAL A 72 -13.63 9.69 -2.06
N ALA A 73 -14.68 10.43 -1.70
CA ALA A 73 -14.76 11.08 -0.38
C ALA A 73 -14.70 10.07 0.77
N LEU A 74 -15.43 8.95 0.67
CA LEU A 74 -15.39 7.87 1.65
C LEU A 74 -14.01 7.19 1.69
N ALA A 75 -13.40 6.92 0.54
CA ALA A 75 -12.06 6.33 0.47
C ALA A 75 -11.01 7.22 1.16
N LEU A 76 -11.06 8.54 0.90
CA LEU A 76 -10.16 9.50 1.54
C LEU A 76 -10.41 9.60 3.05
N LEU A 77 -11.67 9.59 3.49
CA LEU A 77 -12.01 9.67 4.91
C LEU A 77 -11.56 8.41 5.68
N LEU A 78 -11.79 7.23 5.12
CA LEU A 78 -11.33 5.97 5.69
C LEU A 78 -9.80 5.89 5.70
N GLY A 79 -9.14 6.26 4.60
CA GLY A 79 -7.68 6.28 4.52
C GLY A 79 -7.04 7.26 5.50
N ALA A 80 -7.60 8.46 5.65
CA ALA A 80 -7.14 9.43 6.65
C ALA A 80 -7.35 8.92 8.09
N GLY A 81 -8.50 8.30 8.37
CA GLY A 81 -8.79 7.68 9.67
C GLY A 81 -7.81 6.55 9.99
N GLU A 82 -7.49 5.72 8.99
CA GLU A 82 -6.52 4.65 9.16
C GLU A 82 -5.10 5.18 9.37
N LEU A 83 -4.65 6.16 8.58
CA LEU A 83 -3.33 6.79 8.73
C LEU A 83 -3.17 7.45 10.11
N ALA A 84 -4.23 8.07 10.63
CA ALA A 84 -4.25 8.65 11.98
C ALA A 84 -4.21 7.59 13.09
N TRP A 85 -4.54 6.33 12.80
CA TRP A 85 -4.60 5.27 13.79
C TRP A 85 -3.20 4.75 14.16
N PRO A 86 -2.81 4.82 15.45
CA PRO A 86 -1.52 4.34 15.89
C PRO A 86 -1.49 2.81 15.90
N VAL A 87 -0.84 2.21 14.91
CA VAL A 87 -0.64 0.75 14.84
C VAL A 87 0.70 0.37 15.45
N ARG A 88 0.67 -0.53 16.42
CA ARG A 88 1.86 -1.24 16.90
C ARG A 88 2.08 -2.49 16.06
N LEU A 89 3.06 -2.44 15.17
CA LEU A 89 3.51 -3.59 14.40
C LEU A 89 4.24 -4.55 15.37
N ARG A 90 3.85 -5.82 15.38
CA ARG A 90 4.53 -6.87 16.15
C ARG A 90 5.68 -7.43 15.31
N ASP A 91 6.85 -7.53 15.91
CA ASP A 91 8.04 -8.01 15.22
C ASP A 91 7.88 -9.48 14.80
N PRO A 92 8.27 -9.84 13.57
CA PRO A 92 8.35 -11.25 13.16
C PRO A 92 9.34 -11.98 14.05
N ALA A 93 8.88 -13.03 14.75
CA ALA A 93 9.72 -13.82 15.65
C ALA A 93 10.79 -14.60 14.88
N GLU A 94 10.41 -15.21 13.74
CA GLU A 94 11.30 -15.97 12.86
C GLU A 94 11.03 -15.60 11.39
N PRO A 95 11.85 -14.71 10.79
CA PRO A 95 11.67 -14.32 9.39
C PRO A 95 12.20 -15.43 8.45
N THR A 96 11.37 -15.86 7.50
CA THR A 96 11.76 -16.84 6.49
C THR A 96 12.70 -16.22 5.45
N ARG A 97 13.59 -17.02 4.86
CA ARG A 97 14.48 -16.59 3.77
C ARG A 97 13.87 -16.77 2.37
N SER A 98 12.62 -17.20 2.28
CA SER A 98 11.95 -17.43 1.00
C SER A 98 11.48 -16.11 0.39
N PHE A 99 11.96 -15.80 -0.81
CA PHE A 99 11.59 -14.60 -1.56
C PHE A 99 10.08 -14.50 -1.77
N VAL A 100 9.44 -15.61 -2.15
CA VAL A 100 7.99 -15.65 -2.42
C VAL A 100 7.18 -15.38 -1.16
N ALA A 101 7.61 -15.96 -0.02
CA ALA A 101 6.94 -15.75 1.25
C ALA A 101 7.03 -14.29 1.69
N ILE A 102 8.21 -13.67 1.54
CA ILE A 102 8.43 -12.25 1.84
C ILE A 102 7.53 -11.38 0.95
N ALA A 103 7.52 -11.62 -0.37
CA ALA A 103 6.70 -10.87 -1.30
C ALA A 103 5.20 -10.98 -0.97
N LEU A 104 4.72 -12.17 -0.62
CA LEU A 104 3.31 -12.41 -0.27
C LEU A 104 2.94 -11.72 1.05
N VAL A 105 3.83 -11.71 2.05
CA VAL A 105 3.61 -10.99 3.31
C VAL A 105 3.56 -9.48 3.08
N ILE A 106 4.46 -8.93 2.26
CA ILE A 106 4.44 -7.50 1.91
C ILE A 106 3.14 -7.17 1.15
N ALA A 107 2.78 -7.97 0.14
CA ALA A 107 1.58 -7.75 -0.65
C ALA A 107 0.30 -7.84 0.19
N SER A 108 0.18 -8.83 1.09
CA SER A 108 -0.98 -8.94 1.98
C SER A 108 -1.07 -7.77 2.97
N ARG A 109 0.07 -7.23 3.42
CA ARG A 109 0.10 -6.01 4.23
C ARG A 109 -0.40 -4.80 3.43
N GLN A 110 0.11 -4.61 2.22
CA GLN A 110 -0.29 -3.49 1.36
C GLN A 110 -1.75 -3.56 0.89
N LEU A 111 -2.33 -4.76 0.79
CA LEU A 111 -3.76 -4.92 0.47
C LEU A 111 -4.68 -4.60 1.66
N THR A 112 -4.16 -4.65 2.89
CA THR A 112 -4.94 -4.42 4.11
C THR A 112 -4.69 -3.05 4.73
N ASP A 113 -3.62 -2.37 4.33
CA ASP A 113 -3.35 -0.97 4.65
C ASP A 113 -4.09 -0.07 3.65
N ALA A 114 -4.65 1.06 4.09
CA ALA A 114 -5.27 2.04 3.18
C ALA A 114 -4.26 2.96 2.46
N ALA A 115 -2.97 2.85 2.75
CA ALA A 115 -1.89 3.66 2.17
C ALA A 115 -1.13 2.92 1.06
#